data_AF-A0A2V8H8H0-F1
#
_entry.id   AF-A0A2V8H8H0-F1
#
_cell.length_a   1.000
_cell.length_b   1.000
_cell.length_c   1.000
_cell.angle_alpha   90.00
_cell.angle_beta   90.00
_cell.angle_gamma   90.00
#
_symmetry.space_group_name_H-M   'P 1'
#
loop_
_entity.id
_entity.type
_entity.pdbx_description
1 polymer ?
#
loop_
_entity_poly.entity_id
_entity_poly.type
_entity_poly.pdbx_seq_one_letter_code
_entity_poly.pdbx_strand_id
1 'polypeptide(L)'
;PTPGVPRTADGKPDLSAPALRTADGKPDFSGMWGWVNVGPPCGAHCNDLQISREFLNIAYSLKGGPPYQPWTAELVQKRKADLAKDDPNVRCMPRGAPRIWTDDYYKRIFQVEGRLVILTERNMQYRQIFMDGRPLPPDPNPTWNGYSTARWEGDTLVVETSGFRDDLWLDSDGNPLTSAAKMTERIRRPNYGTLEVEITIDDPKAYTAPWTVRITQPLILDSELIDYYCLENEKDFVHMVGKGATPPKEQ
;
A
#
# COMPACT_ATOMS: atom_id res chain seq x y z
N PRO A 1 -20.46 4.27 15.39
CA PRO A 1 -19.71 3.33 16.27
C PRO A 1 -19.50 1.97 15.57
N THR A 2 -18.31 1.38 15.65
CA THR A 2 -18.00 0.07 15.08
C THR A 2 -18.77 -1.01 15.85
N PRO A 3 -19.65 -1.79 15.19
CA PRO A 3 -20.40 -2.86 15.85
C PRO A 3 -19.51 -4.01 16.30
N GLY A 4 -19.91 -4.71 17.36
CA GLY A 4 -19.31 -6.01 17.75
C GLY A 4 -17.87 -5.96 18.29
N VAL A 5 -17.35 -4.77 18.62
CA VAL A 5 -16.01 -4.60 19.17
C VAL A 5 -15.88 -5.34 20.52
N PRO A 6 -14.94 -6.31 20.66
CA PRO A 6 -14.63 -6.93 21.95
C PRO A 6 -14.25 -5.88 22.97
N ARG A 7 -14.65 -6.07 24.23
CA ARG A 7 -14.36 -5.13 25.31
C ARG A 7 -13.71 -5.80 26.50
N THR A 8 -12.80 -5.09 27.14
CA THR A 8 -12.20 -5.43 28.43
C THR A 8 -13.22 -5.28 29.56
N ALA A 9 -12.87 -5.75 30.76
CA ALA A 9 -13.73 -5.63 31.95
C ALA A 9 -14.08 -4.18 32.33
N ASP A 10 -13.21 -3.21 32.00
CA ASP A 10 -13.45 -1.77 32.20
C ASP A 10 -14.19 -1.11 31.01
N GLY A 11 -14.69 -1.91 30.05
CA GLY A 11 -15.55 -1.45 28.95
C GLY A 11 -14.82 -0.78 27.79
N LYS A 12 -13.48 -0.78 27.76
CA LYS A 12 -12.69 -0.26 26.64
C LYS A 12 -12.57 -1.29 25.51
N PRO A 13 -12.37 -0.87 24.25
CA PRO A 13 -12.06 -1.80 23.16
C PRO A 13 -10.85 -2.69 23.48
N ASP A 14 -11.01 -4.00 23.33
CA ASP A 14 -9.93 -4.98 23.43
C ASP A 14 -9.40 -5.31 22.03
N LEU A 15 -8.40 -4.55 21.59
CA LEU A 15 -7.73 -4.77 20.31
C LEU A 15 -6.84 -6.03 20.30
N SER A 16 -6.55 -6.60 21.47
CA SER A 16 -5.73 -7.81 21.61
C SER A 16 -6.56 -9.11 21.56
N ALA A 17 -7.88 -8.99 21.60
CA ALA A 17 -8.81 -10.11 21.47
C ALA A 17 -8.56 -10.93 20.19
N PRO A 18 -9.01 -12.20 20.12
CA PRO A 18 -8.90 -13.00 18.92
C PRO A 18 -9.50 -12.31 17.68
N ALA A 19 -8.89 -12.53 16.52
CA ALA A 19 -9.42 -12.04 15.25
C ALA A 19 -10.81 -12.62 14.96
N LEU A 20 -11.67 -11.80 14.36
CA LEU A 20 -12.96 -12.26 13.88
C LEU A 20 -12.78 -13.33 12.80
N ARG A 21 -13.77 -14.23 12.72
CA ARG A 21 -13.79 -15.33 11.77
C ARG A 21 -15.04 -15.23 10.90
N THR A 22 -14.90 -15.54 9.62
CA THR A 22 -15.99 -15.74 8.67
C THR A 22 -16.72 -17.06 8.98
N ALA A 23 -17.87 -17.29 8.35
CA ALA A 23 -18.70 -18.48 8.58
C ALA A 23 -17.98 -19.81 8.25
N ASP A 24 -17.00 -19.79 7.35
CA ASP A 24 -16.13 -20.92 6.99
C ASP A 24 -14.87 -21.03 7.89
N GLY A 25 -14.80 -20.24 8.97
CA GLY A 25 -13.75 -20.31 9.98
C GLY A 25 -12.43 -19.62 9.60
N LYS A 26 -12.37 -18.94 8.45
CA LYS A 26 -11.19 -18.15 8.05
C LYS A 26 -11.14 -16.82 8.79
N PRO A 27 -9.96 -16.21 8.98
CA PRO A 27 -9.88 -14.84 9.47
C PRO A 27 -10.71 -13.90 8.60
N ASP A 28 -11.51 -13.06 9.25
CA ASP A 28 -12.19 -11.95 8.60
C ASP A 28 -11.25 -10.74 8.60
N PHE A 29 -10.90 -10.24 7.43
CA PHE A 29 -10.06 -9.06 7.27
C PHE A 29 -10.87 -7.76 7.18
N SER A 30 -12.21 -7.84 7.25
CA SER A 30 -13.08 -6.68 7.15
C SER A 30 -12.82 -5.68 8.27
N GLY A 31 -12.76 -4.41 7.91
CA GLY A 31 -12.46 -3.32 8.84
C GLY A 31 -11.84 -2.10 8.16
N MET A 32 -11.74 -1.01 8.90
CA MET A 32 -10.92 0.14 8.51
C MET A 32 -9.51 -0.03 9.05
N TRP A 33 -8.51 0.19 8.19
CA TRP A 33 -7.12 -0.05 8.51
C TRP A 33 -6.29 1.19 8.21
N GLY A 34 -5.58 1.67 9.22
CA GLY A 34 -4.65 2.78 9.10
C GLY A 34 -3.24 2.31 8.82
N TRP A 35 -2.29 3.08 9.33
CA TRP A 35 -0.86 2.80 9.30
C TRP A 35 -0.27 3.02 10.70
N VAL A 36 0.90 2.46 10.93
CA VAL A 36 1.65 2.72 12.16
C VAL A 36 2.36 4.06 12.01
N ASN A 37 1.90 5.06 12.76
CA ASN A 37 2.60 6.32 12.88
C ASN A 37 3.91 6.13 13.60
N VAL A 38 4.96 6.73 13.08
CA VAL A 38 6.23 6.79 13.78
C VAL A 38 6.54 8.24 14.06
N GLY A 39 6.79 8.54 15.35
CA GLY A 39 7.37 9.81 15.75
C GLY A 39 8.70 10.09 15.01
N PRO A 40 9.23 11.33 15.10
CA PRO A 40 10.21 11.88 14.16
C PRO A 40 11.37 10.89 13.90
N PRO A 41 11.69 10.64 12.61
CA PRO A 41 12.53 11.55 11.86
C PRO A 41 12.12 11.64 10.37
N CYS A 42 10.88 12.02 10.05
CA CYS A 42 10.67 12.64 8.74
C CYS A 42 11.43 13.97 8.79
N GLY A 43 12.43 14.17 7.92
CA GLY A 43 13.24 15.40 7.90
C GLY A 43 12.46 16.67 7.52
N ALA A 44 11.12 16.58 7.43
CA ALA A 44 10.20 17.70 7.35
C ALA A 44 9.49 17.82 8.70
N HIS A 45 9.19 19.04 9.14
CA HIS A 45 8.28 19.26 10.26
C HIS A 45 6.86 18.86 9.83
N CYS A 46 6.58 17.55 9.70
CA CYS A 46 5.24 17.00 9.47
C CYS A 46 4.47 17.10 10.79
N ASN A 47 3.91 18.28 11.06
CA ASN A 47 3.09 18.57 12.23
C ASN A 47 1.58 18.34 11.97
N ASP A 48 1.20 18.06 10.72
CA ASP A 48 -0.17 17.96 10.24
C ASP A 48 -0.52 16.61 9.60
N LEU A 49 0.42 15.93 8.93
CA LEU A 49 0.22 14.61 8.32
C LEU A 49 1.18 13.57 8.89
N GLN A 50 0.65 12.65 9.69
CA GLN A 50 1.43 11.49 10.12
C GLN A 50 1.45 10.48 8.95
N ILE A 51 2.61 10.23 8.35
CA ILE A 51 2.79 9.29 7.23
C ILE A 51 3.58 8.05 7.70
N SER A 52 3.36 6.90 7.07
CA SER A 52 4.16 5.70 7.34
C SER A 52 5.60 5.84 6.82
N ARG A 53 6.57 5.17 7.44
CA ARG A 53 7.96 5.16 6.92
C ARG A 53 8.03 4.46 5.57
N GLU A 54 7.18 3.46 5.39
CA GLU A 54 7.07 2.62 4.21
C GLU A 54 6.42 3.37 3.03
N PHE A 55 5.66 4.44 3.28
CA PHE A 55 5.21 5.36 2.24
C PHE A 55 6.38 6.11 1.58
N LEU A 56 7.33 6.56 2.41
CA LEU A 56 8.52 7.24 1.96
C LEU A 56 9.50 6.26 1.31
N ASN A 57 9.77 5.15 1.99
CA ASN A 57 10.67 4.10 1.54
C ASN A 57 10.12 2.74 1.99
N ILE A 58 9.52 1.99 1.06
CA ILE A 58 8.88 0.70 1.37
C ILE A 58 9.89 -0.31 1.93
N ALA A 59 11.16 -0.17 1.54
CA ALA A 59 12.26 -1.01 1.98
C ALA A 59 12.98 -0.44 3.22
N TYR A 60 12.37 0.49 3.96
CA TYR A 60 12.97 1.10 5.16
C TYR A 60 13.48 0.08 6.18
N SER A 61 12.74 -1.02 6.37
CA SER A 61 13.09 -2.09 7.32
C SER A 61 14.10 -3.10 6.77
N LEU A 62 14.43 -3.03 5.47
CA LEU A 62 15.34 -3.96 4.82
C LEU A 62 16.79 -3.50 5.01
N LYS A 63 17.57 -4.29 5.75
CA LYS A 63 19.00 -4.01 5.95
C LYS A 63 19.73 -4.03 4.60
N GLY A 64 20.39 -2.93 4.26
CA GLY A 64 21.10 -2.77 2.99
C GLY A 64 20.22 -2.26 1.83
N GLY A 65 18.92 -2.06 2.06
CA GLY A 65 17.98 -1.64 1.01
C GLY A 65 17.64 -2.77 0.03
N PRO A 66 16.81 -2.47 -0.98
CA PRO A 66 16.40 -3.47 -1.96
C PRO A 66 17.57 -3.78 -2.93
N PRO A 67 17.63 -5.02 -3.46
CA PRO A 67 18.77 -5.51 -4.23
C PRO A 67 18.70 -5.00 -5.68
N TYR A 68 18.97 -3.72 -5.89
CA TYR A 68 18.86 -3.07 -7.19
C TYR A 68 19.69 -3.72 -8.30
N GLN A 69 19.15 -3.73 -9.51
CA GLN A 69 19.97 -3.76 -10.72
C GLN A 69 20.75 -2.43 -10.85
N PRO A 70 21.89 -2.39 -11.58
CA PRO A 70 22.70 -1.18 -11.69
C PRO A 70 21.91 0.05 -12.18
N TRP A 71 21.09 -0.11 -13.22
CA TRP A 71 20.26 0.97 -13.77
C TRP A 71 19.20 1.46 -12.78
N THR A 72 18.69 0.58 -11.93
CA THR A 72 17.67 0.92 -10.93
C THR A 72 18.26 1.82 -9.86
N ALA A 73 19.48 1.54 -9.40
CA ALA A 73 20.16 2.38 -8.43
C ALA A 73 20.37 3.80 -8.99
N GLU A 74 20.82 3.93 -10.24
CA GLU A 74 20.98 5.22 -10.93
C GLU A 74 19.64 5.96 -11.08
N LEU A 75 18.59 5.24 -11.47
CA LEU A 75 17.25 5.82 -11.61
C LEU A 75 16.70 6.35 -10.28
N VAL A 76 16.82 5.58 -9.19
CA VAL A 76 16.38 5.99 -7.85
C VAL A 76 17.14 7.24 -7.40
N GLN A 77 18.46 7.27 -7.57
CA GLN A 77 19.26 8.46 -7.25
C GLN A 77 18.82 9.70 -8.04
N LYS A 78 18.56 9.53 -9.34
CA LYS A 78 18.04 10.60 -10.18
C LYS A 78 16.67 11.09 -9.71
N ARG A 79 15.72 10.17 -9.45
CA ARG A 79 14.36 10.49 -8.97
C ARG A 79 14.40 11.26 -7.65
N LYS A 80 15.29 10.89 -6.72
CA LYS A 80 15.52 11.63 -5.47
C LYS A 80 16.11 13.02 -5.72
N ALA A 81 17.11 13.13 -6.60
CA ALA A 81 17.72 14.41 -6.94
C ALA A 81 16.72 15.37 -7.62
N ASP A 82 15.74 14.83 -8.34
CA ASP A 82 14.64 15.54 -8.97
C ASP A 82 13.41 15.71 -8.05
N LEU A 83 13.56 15.44 -6.76
CA LEU A 83 12.51 15.59 -5.73
C LEU A 83 11.22 14.84 -6.06
N ALA A 84 11.33 13.66 -6.68
CA ALA A 84 10.21 12.80 -7.06
C ALA A 84 9.13 13.49 -7.93
N LYS A 85 9.48 14.56 -8.67
CA LYS A 85 8.53 15.32 -9.52
C LYS A 85 7.75 14.49 -10.55
N ASP A 86 8.29 13.33 -10.92
CA ASP A 86 7.72 12.41 -11.90
C ASP A 86 7.02 11.21 -11.26
N ASP A 87 6.86 11.20 -9.93
CA ASP A 87 6.03 10.20 -9.25
C ASP A 87 4.57 10.36 -9.69
N PRO A 88 3.91 9.32 -10.23
CA PRO A 88 2.49 9.39 -10.57
C PRO A 88 1.60 9.86 -9.40
N ASN A 89 2.00 9.58 -8.15
CA ASN A 89 1.32 10.05 -6.95
C ASN A 89 1.12 11.56 -6.93
N VAL A 90 2.14 12.35 -7.30
CA VAL A 90 2.09 13.82 -7.24
C VAL A 90 1.19 14.44 -8.30
N ARG A 91 0.75 13.63 -9.29
CA ARG A 91 -0.25 13.99 -10.30
C ARG A 91 -1.60 13.34 -10.05
N CYS A 92 -1.85 12.96 -8.80
CA CYS A 92 -3.10 12.34 -8.38
C CYS A 92 -3.45 11.02 -9.08
N MET A 93 -2.47 10.36 -9.71
CA MET A 93 -2.68 9.05 -10.33
C MET A 93 -2.82 7.95 -9.26
N PRO A 94 -3.38 6.78 -9.62
CA PRO A 94 -3.45 5.64 -8.72
C PRO A 94 -2.10 5.20 -8.18
N ARG A 95 -2.09 4.83 -6.90
CA ARG A 95 -0.87 4.45 -6.19
C ARG A 95 -0.44 3.00 -6.47
N GLY A 96 -1.37 2.19 -6.96
CA GLY A 96 -1.11 0.78 -7.29
C GLY A 96 -1.05 -0.12 -6.06
N ALA A 97 -1.02 -1.43 -6.31
CA ALA A 97 -1.25 -2.44 -5.28
C ALA A 97 -0.28 -2.40 -4.07
N PRO A 98 1.05 -2.23 -4.25
CA PRO A 98 1.96 -2.15 -3.11
C PRO A 98 1.69 -0.92 -2.23
N ARG A 99 1.50 0.26 -2.84
CA ARG A 99 1.32 1.51 -2.10
C ARG A 99 -0.03 1.62 -1.40
N ILE A 100 -1.06 0.85 -1.80
CA ILE A 100 -2.32 0.76 -1.02
C ILE A 100 -2.04 0.29 0.42
N TRP A 101 -0.97 -0.49 0.66
CA TRP A 101 -0.59 -0.93 2.00
C TRP A 101 0.24 0.08 2.77
N THR A 102 0.94 0.98 2.08
CA THR A 102 1.76 2.01 2.72
C THR A 102 1.09 3.38 2.70
N ASP A 103 -0.13 3.45 2.16
CA ASP A 103 -0.91 4.65 1.95
C ASP A 103 -1.08 5.47 3.24
N ASP A 104 -0.93 6.80 3.12
CA ASP A 104 -1.15 7.80 4.17
C ASP A 104 -2.62 8.21 4.34
N TYR A 105 -3.54 7.51 3.68
CA TYR A 105 -4.97 7.61 3.86
C TYR A 105 -5.57 6.30 4.37
N TYR A 106 -6.74 6.40 4.99
CA TYR A 106 -7.44 5.21 5.46
C TYR A 106 -7.90 4.34 4.29
N LYS A 107 -8.01 3.04 4.57
CA LYS A 107 -8.66 2.10 3.68
C LYS A 107 -9.66 1.27 4.46
N ARG A 108 -10.67 0.79 3.75
CA ARG A 108 -11.62 -0.18 4.26
C ARG A 108 -11.52 -1.45 3.45
N ILE A 109 -11.43 -2.56 4.15
CA ILE A 109 -11.48 -3.89 3.57
C ILE A 109 -12.88 -4.45 3.75
N PHE A 110 -13.42 -5.01 2.68
CA PHE A 110 -14.63 -5.82 2.69
C PHE A 110 -14.25 -7.23 2.24
N GLN A 111 -14.43 -8.20 3.13
CA GLN A 111 -14.34 -9.61 2.78
C GLN A 111 -15.74 -10.12 2.49
N VAL A 112 -15.98 -10.46 1.23
CA VAL A 112 -17.22 -11.07 0.77
C VAL A 112 -16.90 -12.44 0.19
N GLU A 113 -17.94 -13.23 -0.09
CA GLU A 113 -17.76 -14.55 -0.68
C GLU A 113 -16.92 -14.47 -1.97
N GLY A 114 -15.80 -15.20 -1.99
CA GLY A 114 -14.88 -15.28 -3.13
C GLY A 114 -14.07 -14.02 -3.44
N ARG A 115 -14.17 -12.92 -2.67
CA ARG A 115 -13.42 -11.68 -2.94
C ARG A 115 -13.03 -10.89 -1.70
N LEU A 116 -11.81 -10.36 -1.72
CA LEU A 116 -11.38 -9.29 -0.83
C LEU A 116 -11.37 -7.98 -1.61
N VAL A 117 -12.11 -6.98 -1.16
CA VAL A 117 -12.15 -5.65 -1.77
C VAL A 117 -11.53 -4.65 -0.82
N ILE A 118 -10.54 -3.90 -1.30
CA ILE A 118 -9.87 -2.84 -0.56
C ILE A 118 -10.30 -1.52 -1.20
N LEU A 119 -11.00 -0.68 -0.46
CA LEU A 119 -11.38 0.68 -0.85
C LEU A 119 -10.48 1.67 -0.11
N THR A 120 -9.89 2.62 -0.80
CA THR A 120 -9.06 3.67 -0.20
C THR A 120 -9.80 5.00 -0.20
N GLU A 121 -9.57 5.81 0.83
CA GLU A 121 -10.12 7.17 0.95
C GLU A 121 -9.69 8.05 -0.24
N ARG A 122 -8.38 7.99 -0.56
CA ARG A 122 -7.79 8.78 -1.64
C ARG A 122 -8.34 8.39 -3.00
N ASN A 123 -8.92 9.37 -3.69
CA ASN A 123 -9.51 9.26 -5.03
C ASN A 123 -10.52 8.12 -5.17
N MET A 124 -11.13 7.66 -4.07
CA MET A 124 -12.06 6.52 -4.01
C MET A 124 -11.56 5.28 -4.78
N GLN A 125 -10.25 5.01 -4.72
CA GLN A 125 -9.66 3.90 -5.48
C GLN A 125 -10.04 2.56 -4.84
N TYR A 126 -10.14 1.53 -5.68
CA TYR A 126 -10.41 0.19 -5.21
C TYR A 126 -9.40 -0.81 -5.78
N ARG A 127 -9.14 -1.86 -5.01
CA ARG A 127 -8.45 -3.07 -5.43
C ARG A 127 -9.31 -4.27 -5.09
N GLN A 128 -9.37 -5.22 -6.00
CA GLN A 128 -10.08 -6.49 -5.81
C GLN A 128 -9.09 -7.64 -5.89
N ILE A 129 -9.25 -8.60 -4.99
CA ILE A 129 -8.48 -9.83 -4.93
C ILE A 129 -9.46 -10.99 -5.02
N PHE A 130 -9.30 -11.83 -6.04
CA PHE A 130 -10.13 -13.01 -6.24
C PHE A 130 -9.67 -14.13 -5.31
N MET A 131 -10.58 -14.69 -4.51
CA MET A 131 -10.28 -15.75 -3.54
C MET A 131 -10.88 -17.11 -3.93
N ASP A 132 -11.33 -17.24 -5.18
CA ASP A 132 -11.95 -18.46 -5.72
C ASP A 132 -10.94 -19.44 -6.31
N GLY A 133 -9.65 -19.25 -6.06
CA GLY A 133 -8.58 -20.15 -6.48
C GLY A 133 -8.26 -20.13 -7.98
N ARG A 134 -8.81 -19.17 -8.74
CA ARG A 134 -8.47 -19.01 -10.16
C ARG A 134 -6.97 -18.74 -10.36
N PRO A 135 -6.36 -19.17 -11.47
CA PRO A 135 -4.97 -18.82 -11.76
C PRO A 135 -4.86 -17.34 -12.16
N LEU A 136 -3.64 -16.80 -12.12
CA LEU A 136 -3.33 -15.54 -12.78
C LEU A 136 -3.56 -15.69 -14.31
N PRO A 137 -4.13 -14.68 -14.98
CA PRO A 137 -4.19 -14.65 -16.43
C PRO A 137 -2.78 -14.74 -17.04
N PRO A 138 -2.59 -15.47 -18.14
CA PRO A 138 -1.27 -15.58 -18.78
C PRO A 138 -0.81 -14.25 -19.41
N ASP A 139 -1.74 -13.43 -19.88
CA ASP A 139 -1.49 -12.12 -20.49
C ASP A 139 -2.55 -11.11 -19.99
N PRO A 140 -2.41 -10.60 -18.75
CA PRO A 140 -3.35 -9.65 -18.18
C PRO A 140 -3.17 -8.26 -18.82
N ASN A 141 -4.28 -7.56 -19.08
CA ASN A 141 -4.23 -6.13 -19.42
C ASN A 141 -3.49 -5.34 -18.33
N PRO A 142 -2.45 -4.55 -18.66
CA PRO A 142 -1.70 -3.80 -17.66
C PRO A 142 -2.58 -2.77 -16.93
N THR A 143 -2.60 -2.83 -15.60
CA THR A 143 -3.34 -1.87 -14.76
C THR A 143 -2.50 -1.38 -13.58
N TRP A 144 -2.97 -0.32 -12.92
CA TRP A 144 -2.31 0.24 -11.73
C TRP A 144 -2.21 -0.77 -10.57
N ASN A 145 -3.26 -1.57 -10.38
CA ASN A 145 -3.34 -2.56 -9.29
C ASN A 145 -2.92 -3.98 -9.71
N GLY A 146 -2.69 -4.21 -11.00
CA GLY A 146 -2.54 -5.56 -11.54
C GLY A 146 -3.80 -6.41 -11.39
N TYR A 147 -3.64 -7.71 -11.63
CA TYR A 147 -4.65 -8.75 -11.41
C TYR A 147 -4.22 -9.61 -10.23
N SER A 148 -5.05 -9.67 -9.17
CA SER A 148 -4.75 -10.40 -7.94
C SER A 148 -5.63 -11.64 -7.79
N THR A 149 -5.02 -12.79 -7.56
CA THR A 149 -5.69 -14.02 -7.13
C THR A 149 -5.12 -14.50 -5.80
N ALA A 150 -5.88 -15.29 -5.04
CA ALA A 150 -5.48 -15.70 -3.71
C ALA A 150 -5.91 -17.13 -3.37
N ARG A 151 -5.16 -17.70 -2.43
CA ARG A 151 -5.42 -18.99 -1.78
C ARG A 151 -5.15 -18.89 -0.29
N TRP A 152 -5.80 -19.76 0.48
CA TRP A 152 -5.56 -19.87 1.92
C TRP A 152 -4.43 -20.86 2.23
N GLU A 153 -3.50 -20.45 3.08
CA GLU A 153 -2.52 -21.31 3.75
C GLU A 153 -2.77 -21.22 5.27
N GLY A 154 -3.56 -22.14 5.79
CA GLY A 154 -4.09 -22.03 7.15
C GLY A 154 -4.94 -20.77 7.32
N ASP A 155 -4.47 -19.88 8.19
CA ASP A 155 -5.04 -18.55 8.50
C ASP A 155 -4.38 -17.40 7.71
N THR A 156 -3.47 -17.71 6.80
CA THR A 156 -2.83 -16.72 5.94
C THR A 156 -3.50 -16.71 4.57
N LEU A 157 -3.93 -15.54 4.11
CA LEU A 157 -4.34 -15.36 2.72
C LEU A 157 -3.10 -15.02 1.89
N VAL A 158 -2.72 -15.92 0.99
CA VAL A 158 -1.60 -15.74 0.08
C VAL A 158 -2.15 -15.20 -1.23
N VAL A 159 -1.75 -14.00 -1.59
CA VAL A 159 -2.18 -13.29 -2.79
C VAL A 159 -1.03 -13.23 -3.78
N GLU A 160 -1.28 -13.58 -5.03
CA GLU A 160 -0.35 -13.42 -6.14
C GLU A 160 -0.92 -12.37 -7.09
N THR A 161 -0.07 -11.41 -7.48
CA THR A 161 -0.46 -10.31 -8.37
C THR A 161 0.54 -10.15 -9.51
N SER A 162 0.04 -9.94 -10.72
CA SER A 162 0.83 -9.63 -11.93
C SER A 162 0.04 -8.69 -12.86
N GLY A 163 0.58 -8.32 -14.02
CA GLY A 163 -0.13 -7.42 -14.95
C GLY A 163 -0.09 -5.96 -14.54
N PHE A 164 1.03 -5.56 -13.93
CA PHE A 164 1.30 -4.17 -13.60
C PHE A 164 1.63 -3.35 -14.85
N ARG A 165 1.40 -2.05 -14.76
CA ARG A 165 1.97 -1.09 -15.72
C ARG A 165 3.48 -0.94 -15.50
N ASP A 166 4.16 -0.34 -16.47
CA ASP A 166 5.61 -0.14 -16.45
C ASP A 166 6.06 1.22 -15.87
N ASP A 167 5.09 2.06 -15.49
CA ASP A 167 5.29 3.42 -14.98
C ASP A 167 5.00 3.55 -13.48
N LEU A 168 5.03 2.43 -12.74
CA LEU A 168 4.69 2.39 -11.32
C LEU A 168 5.91 2.60 -10.43
N TRP A 169 5.65 3.19 -9.28
CA TRP A 169 6.63 3.43 -8.22
C TRP A 169 6.13 2.73 -6.95
N LEU A 170 7.05 2.13 -6.20
CA LEU A 170 6.73 1.43 -4.95
C LEU A 170 6.61 2.38 -3.75
N ASP A 171 7.31 3.52 -3.79
CA ASP A 171 7.39 4.48 -2.68
C ASP A 171 7.88 5.85 -3.15
N SER A 172 7.79 6.85 -2.29
CA SER A 172 8.19 8.22 -2.62
C SER A 172 9.69 8.37 -2.91
N ASP A 173 10.51 7.43 -2.41
CA ASP A 173 11.95 7.35 -2.66
C ASP A 173 12.31 7.02 -4.11
N GLY A 174 11.35 6.57 -4.91
CA GLY A 174 11.52 6.39 -6.35
C GLY A 174 11.80 4.98 -6.81
N ASN A 175 11.61 3.97 -5.94
CA ASN A 175 11.74 2.57 -6.30
C ASN A 175 10.77 2.21 -7.45
N PRO A 176 11.25 1.73 -8.62
CA PRO A 176 10.37 1.37 -9.72
C PRO A 176 9.70 0.01 -9.51
N LEU A 177 8.51 -0.16 -10.08
CA LEU A 177 7.88 -1.46 -10.31
C LEU A 177 7.59 -1.58 -11.81
N THR A 178 8.19 -2.56 -12.46
CA THR A 178 8.02 -2.78 -13.90
C THR A 178 6.85 -3.72 -14.19
N SER A 179 6.44 -3.75 -15.44
CA SER A 179 5.46 -4.69 -15.98
C SER A 179 5.87 -6.17 -15.86
N ALA A 180 7.17 -6.45 -15.66
CA ALA A 180 7.66 -7.82 -15.44
C ALA A 180 7.46 -8.30 -13.98
N ALA A 181 7.03 -7.42 -13.09
CA ALA A 181 6.92 -7.73 -11.68
C ALA A 181 5.82 -8.75 -11.37
N LYS A 182 6.13 -9.62 -10.41
CA LYS A 182 5.18 -10.41 -9.65
C LYS A 182 5.26 -9.98 -8.20
N MET A 183 4.10 -9.76 -7.59
CA MET A 183 3.99 -9.46 -6.18
C MET A 183 3.30 -10.62 -5.48
N THR A 184 3.90 -11.10 -4.39
CA THR A 184 3.28 -12.08 -3.50
C THR A 184 3.03 -11.42 -2.15
N GLU A 185 1.78 -11.46 -1.68
CA GLU A 185 1.40 -10.95 -0.36
C GLU A 185 0.99 -12.10 0.54
N ARG A 186 1.37 -12.04 1.82
CA ARG A 186 0.86 -12.93 2.87
C ARG A 186 0.14 -12.07 3.90
N ILE A 187 -1.18 -12.10 3.85
CA ILE A 187 -2.06 -11.28 4.70
C ILE A 187 -2.50 -12.11 5.90
N ARG A 188 -2.31 -11.57 7.11
CA ARG A 188 -2.70 -12.19 8.38
C ARG A 188 -3.37 -11.16 9.29
N ARG A 189 -4.31 -11.63 10.11
CA ARG A 189 -4.93 -10.85 11.18
C ARG A 189 -4.72 -11.59 12.50
N PRO A 190 -3.57 -11.41 13.18
CA PRO A 190 -3.22 -12.19 14.36
C PRO A 190 -4.15 -11.94 15.57
N ASN A 191 -4.75 -10.75 15.64
CA ASN A 191 -5.70 -10.36 16.68
C ASN A 191 -6.73 -9.37 16.10
N TYR A 192 -7.68 -8.95 16.92
CA TYR A 192 -8.77 -8.06 16.51
C TYR A 192 -8.25 -6.75 15.91
N GLY A 193 -7.21 -6.15 16.49
CA GLY A 193 -6.74 -4.81 16.14
C GLY A 193 -5.57 -4.73 15.15
N THR A 194 -5.04 -5.84 14.66
CA THR A 194 -3.80 -5.84 13.85
C THR A 194 -3.98 -6.59 12.54
N LEU A 195 -3.61 -5.95 11.44
CA LEU A 195 -3.41 -6.58 10.14
C LEU A 195 -1.91 -6.57 9.83
N GLU A 196 -1.39 -7.71 9.40
CA GLU A 196 -0.02 -7.87 8.91
C GLU A 196 -0.04 -8.24 7.44
N VAL A 197 0.74 -7.54 6.64
CA VAL A 197 0.92 -7.81 5.21
C VAL A 197 2.40 -7.94 4.93
N GLU A 198 2.84 -9.15 4.64
CA GLU A 198 4.17 -9.38 4.12
C GLU A 198 4.12 -9.30 2.60
N ILE A 199 4.91 -8.41 2.00
CA ILE A 199 4.94 -8.14 0.57
C ILE A 199 6.30 -8.59 0.05
N THR A 200 6.28 -9.50 -0.92
CA THR A 200 7.46 -9.91 -1.69
C THR A 200 7.34 -9.36 -3.10
N ILE A 201 8.36 -8.63 -3.55
CA ILE A 201 8.48 -8.12 -4.91
C ILE A 201 9.50 -8.98 -5.66
N ASP A 202 9.05 -9.65 -6.71
CA ASP A 202 9.90 -10.34 -7.69
C ASP A 202 9.79 -9.61 -9.02
N ASP A 203 10.74 -8.71 -9.27
CA ASP A 203 10.86 -7.98 -10.53
C ASP A 203 12.31 -8.08 -11.02
N PRO A 204 12.62 -9.06 -11.89
CA PRO A 204 13.99 -9.32 -12.34
C PRO A 204 14.54 -8.21 -13.24
N LYS A 205 13.68 -7.33 -13.79
CA LYS A 205 14.15 -6.18 -14.57
C LYS A 205 14.69 -5.10 -13.65
N ALA A 206 14.06 -4.85 -12.50
CA ALA A 206 14.47 -3.79 -11.57
C ALA A 206 15.39 -4.26 -10.43
N TYR A 207 15.31 -5.53 -10.03
CA TYR A 207 16.03 -6.08 -8.88
C TYR A 207 16.80 -7.35 -9.27
N THR A 208 17.90 -7.62 -8.56
CA THR A 208 18.76 -8.79 -8.78
C THR A 208 18.26 -10.05 -8.08
N ALA A 209 17.37 -9.89 -7.11
CA ALA A 209 16.68 -10.98 -6.41
C ALA A 209 15.33 -10.49 -5.86
N PRO A 210 14.36 -11.39 -5.61
CA PRO A 210 13.17 -11.04 -4.86
C PRO A 210 13.52 -10.52 -3.46
N TRP A 211 12.73 -9.58 -2.97
CA TRP A 211 12.91 -9.02 -1.63
C TRP A 211 11.57 -8.83 -0.94
N THR A 212 11.59 -8.89 0.39
CA THR A 212 10.38 -8.98 1.21
C THR A 212 10.40 -7.95 2.32
N VAL A 213 9.25 -7.33 2.57
CA VAL A 213 9.02 -6.41 3.68
C VAL A 213 7.72 -6.78 4.39
N ARG A 214 7.59 -6.42 5.68
CA ARG A 214 6.37 -6.60 6.45
C ARG A 214 5.79 -5.25 6.83
N ILE A 215 4.52 -5.05 6.49
CA ILE A 215 3.72 -3.89 6.85
C ILE A 215 2.75 -4.31 7.95
N THR A 216 2.63 -3.50 9.00
CA THR A 216 1.67 -3.69 10.08
C THR A 216 0.69 -2.53 10.09
N GLN A 217 -0.60 -2.82 10.23
CA GLN A 217 -1.67 -1.83 10.17
C GLN A 217 -2.62 -1.98 11.36
N PRO A 218 -2.87 -0.87 12.10
CA PRO A 218 -3.84 -0.86 13.18
C PRO A 218 -5.27 -0.77 12.64
N LEU A 219 -6.20 -1.45 13.31
CA LEU A 219 -7.64 -1.28 13.11
C LEU A 219 -8.06 0.11 13.59
N ILE A 220 -8.87 0.78 12.79
CA ILE A 220 -9.50 2.06 13.12
C ILE A 220 -10.95 1.79 13.51
N LEU A 221 -11.30 2.20 14.73
CA LEU A 221 -12.65 2.08 15.28
C LEU A 221 -13.40 3.41 15.16
N ASP A 222 -14.73 3.32 15.14
CA ASP A 222 -15.64 4.44 15.24
C ASP A 222 -15.40 5.55 14.19
N SER A 223 -14.89 5.15 13.01
CA SER A 223 -14.59 6.02 11.88
C SER A 223 -15.23 5.47 10.60
N GLU A 224 -15.25 6.31 9.56
CA GLU A 224 -15.74 6.01 8.22
C GLU A 224 -14.80 6.64 7.19
N LEU A 225 -14.73 6.06 5.99
CA LEU A 225 -14.00 6.72 4.89
C LEU A 225 -14.75 8.00 4.52
N ILE A 226 -13.99 9.07 4.28
CA ILE A 226 -14.52 10.30 3.70
C ILE A 226 -14.09 10.40 2.23
N ASP A 227 -14.81 11.18 1.44
CA ASP A 227 -14.39 11.48 0.09
C ASP A 227 -13.17 12.40 0.12
N TYR A 228 -12.10 11.97 -0.54
CA TYR A 228 -10.91 12.78 -0.76
C TYR A 228 -10.50 12.69 -2.21
N TYR A 229 -10.46 13.83 -2.90
CA TYR A 229 -9.97 13.93 -4.27
C TYR A 229 -8.72 14.78 -4.31
N CYS A 230 -7.59 14.16 -4.65
CA CYS A 230 -6.28 14.81 -4.71
C CYS A 230 -6.26 16.02 -5.67
N LEU A 231 -7.09 16.02 -6.72
CA LEU A 231 -7.19 17.12 -7.67
C LEU A 231 -8.08 18.29 -7.19
N GLU A 232 -8.76 18.14 -6.06
CA GLU A 232 -9.60 19.21 -5.51
C GLU A 232 -8.72 20.36 -5.00
N ASN A 233 -8.71 21.47 -5.73
CA ASN A 233 -7.88 22.64 -5.45
C ASN A 233 -6.36 22.33 -5.40
N GLU A 234 -5.92 21.34 -6.17
CA GLU A 234 -4.50 21.01 -6.34
C GLU A 234 -3.75 22.16 -7.02
N LYS A 235 -2.69 22.64 -6.36
CA LYS A 235 -1.85 23.77 -6.82
C LYS A 235 -0.36 23.52 -6.64
N ASP A 236 0.01 22.41 -6.02
CA ASP A 236 1.38 22.15 -5.60
C ASP A 236 2.21 21.48 -6.70
N PHE A 237 1.57 20.73 -7.60
CA PHE A 237 2.24 20.00 -8.67
C PHE A 237 3.09 20.92 -9.55
N VAL A 238 2.62 22.13 -9.86
CA VAL A 238 3.39 23.10 -10.66
C VAL A 238 4.66 23.59 -9.95
N HIS A 239 4.72 23.45 -8.63
CA HIS A 239 5.87 23.78 -7.80
C HIS A 239 6.80 22.59 -7.56
N MET A 240 6.42 21.37 -7.98
CA MET A 240 7.28 20.18 -7.97
C MET A 240 8.29 20.23 -9.11
N VAL A 241 9.20 21.19 -9.04
CA VAL A 241 10.29 21.39 -9.99
C VAL A 241 11.56 20.74 -9.46
N GLY A 242 12.07 19.73 -10.18
CA GLY A 242 13.34 19.07 -9.84
C GLY A 242 14.54 20.03 -9.91
N LYS A 243 15.74 19.56 -9.55
CA LYS A 243 16.95 20.40 -9.60
C LYS A 243 17.13 21.04 -10.98
N GLY A 244 17.09 22.37 -11.03
CA GLY A 244 17.38 23.18 -12.22
C GLY A 244 16.17 23.68 -13.01
N ALA A 245 14.93 23.34 -12.62
CA ALA A 245 13.74 23.88 -13.29
C ALA A 245 13.34 25.23 -12.67
N THR A 246 13.37 26.30 -13.48
CA THR A 246 12.74 27.57 -13.13
C THR A 246 11.22 27.36 -13.09
N PRO A 247 10.50 27.81 -12.03
CA PRO A 247 9.04 27.69 -12.00
C PRO A 247 8.42 28.35 -13.24
N PRO A 248 7.34 27.79 -13.81
CA PRO A 248 6.56 28.50 -14.82
C PRO A 248 6.10 29.83 -14.23
N LYS A 249 6.27 30.94 -14.96
CA LYS A 249 5.68 32.22 -14.56
C LYS A 249 4.16 32.06 -14.59
N GLU A 250 3.50 32.34 -13.46
CA GLU A 250 2.04 32.45 -13.38
C GLU A 250 1.52 33.40 -14.49
N GLN A 251 0.48 32.98 -15.21
CA GLN A 251 -0.29 33.81 -16.15
C GLN A 251 -1.63 34.15 -15.54
#